data_AF-A0A947E9Y8-F1
#
_entry.id   AF-A0A947E9Y8-F1
#
_cell.length_a   1.000
_cell.length_b   1.000
_cell.length_c   1.000
_cell.angle_alpha   90.00
_cell.angle_beta   90.00
_cell.angle_gamma   90.00
#
_symmetry.space_group_name_H-M   'P 1'
#
loop_
_entity.id
_entity.type
_entity.pdbx_description
1 polymer ?
#
loop_
_entity_poly.entity_id
_entity_poly.type
_entity_poly.pdbx_seq_one_letter_code
_entity_poly.pdbx_strand_id
1 'polypeptide(L)' 'VVLRYIVEAAKRGLGVIFITHNPAHAFPVGDRFLILNRGQSMGNFAKDEISQHELTRLMAGGAELEQLQHELEAAIASK' A
#
# COMPACT_ATOMS: atom_id res chain seq x y z
N VAL A 1 -13.40 1.59 -15.81
CA VAL A 1 -12.79 1.72 -14.46
C VAL A 1 -11.70 2.77 -14.51
N VAL A 2 -11.53 3.60 -13.47
CA VAL A 2 -10.55 4.71 -13.42
C VAL A 2 -9.12 4.29 -13.72
N LEU A 3 -8.72 3.08 -13.30
CA LEU A 3 -7.39 2.51 -13.54
C LEU A 3 -7.00 2.46 -15.03
N ARG A 4 -7.98 2.28 -15.92
CA ARG A 4 -7.73 2.30 -17.37
C ARG A 4 -7.18 3.67 -17.82
N TYR A 5 -7.73 4.76 -17.31
CA TYR A 5 -7.27 6.10 -17.69
C TYR A 5 -5.88 6.42 -17.15
N ILE A 6 -5.53 5.88 -15.98
CA ILE A 6 -4.19 6.00 -15.40
C ILE A 6 -3.16 5.36 -16.32
N VAL A 7 -3.41 4.10 -16.73
CA VAL A 7 -2.51 3.37 -17.63
C VAL A 7 -2.39 4.07 -18.99
N GLU A 8 -3.48 4.54 -19.56
CA GLU A 8 -3.45 5.24 -20.85
C GLU A 8 -2.74 6.60 -20.76
N ALA A 9 -2.86 7.33 -19.64
CA ALA A 9 -2.10 8.56 -19.42
C ALA A 9 -0.60 8.28 -19.28
N ALA A 10 -0.22 7.25 -18.51
CA ALA A 10 1.17 6.84 -18.34
C ALA A 10 1.81 6.42 -19.68
N LYS A 11 1.10 5.63 -20.51
CA LYS A 11 1.54 5.23 -21.87
C LYS A 11 1.77 6.43 -22.81
N ARG A 12 1.10 7.55 -22.57
CA ARG A 12 1.30 8.81 -23.32
C ARG A 12 2.50 9.61 -22.82
N GLY A 13 3.27 9.10 -21.86
CA GLY A 13 4.42 9.77 -21.26
C GLY A 13 4.05 10.84 -20.23
N LEU A 14 2.82 10.83 -19.71
CA LEU A 14 2.40 11.77 -18.66
C LEU A 14 2.78 11.23 -17.28
N GLY A 15 3.33 12.09 -16.44
CA GLY A 15 3.50 11.78 -15.01
C GLY A 15 2.15 11.72 -14.31
N VAL A 16 1.86 10.61 -13.63
CA VAL A 16 0.59 10.41 -12.89
C VAL A 16 0.90 10.17 -11.42
N ILE A 17 0.33 10.99 -10.55
CA ILE A 17 0.30 10.74 -9.11
C ILE A 17 -1.08 10.19 -8.77
N PHE A 18 -1.13 8.91 -8.41
CA PHE A 18 -2.36 8.24 -8.00
C PHE A 18 -2.35 7.99 -6.49
N ILE A 19 -3.30 8.61 -5.78
CA ILE A 19 -3.46 8.47 -4.33
C ILE A 19 -4.58 7.47 -4.06
N THR A 20 -4.28 6.41 -3.32
CA THR A 20 -5.26 5.40 -2.92
C THR A 20 -4.88 4.74 -1.61
N HIS A 21 -5.88 4.26 -0.87
CA HIS A 21 -5.71 3.39 0.29
C HIS A 21 -5.93 1.91 -0.06
N ASN A 22 -6.19 1.58 -1.32
CA ASN A 22 -6.45 0.21 -1.75
C ASN A 22 -5.24 -0.38 -2.49
N PRO A 23 -4.51 -1.35 -1.90
CA PRO A 23 -3.34 -1.96 -2.52
C PRO A 23 -3.66 -2.72 -3.82
N ALA A 24 -4.88 -3.27 -3.95
CA ALA A 24 -5.33 -3.92 -5.18
C ALA A 24 -5.55 -2.93 -6.34
N HIS A 25 -5.74 -1.63 -6.04
CA HIS A 25 -5.78 -0.58 -7.05
C HIS A 25 -4.39 -0.01 -7.34
N ALA A 26 -3.54 0.13 -6.32
CA ALA A 26 -2.20 0.69 -6.47
C ALA A 26 -1.27 -0.24 -7.26
N PHE A 27 -1.17 -1.51 -6.84
CA PHE A 27 -0.14 -2.43 -7.32
C PHE A 27 -0.17 -2.67 -8.84
N PRO A 28 -1.35 -2.82 -9.50
CA PRO A 28 -1.39 -3.04 -10.95
C PRO A 28 -0.90 -1.86 -11.79
N VAL A 29 -1.09 -0.61 -11.34
CA VAL A 29 -0.84 0.60 -12.13
C VAL A 29 0.36 1.42 -11.66
N GLY A 30 0.88 1.16 -10.47
CA GLY A 30 2.04 1.87 -9.92
C GLY A 30 3.37 1.28 -10.36
N ASP A 31 4.32 2.16 -10.68
CA ASP A 31 5.75 1.84 -10.86
C ASP A 31 6.55 2.11 -9.58
N ARG A 32 6.08 3.07 -8.77
CA ARG A 32 6.65 3.46 -7.49
C ARG A 32 5.56 3.64 -6.45
N PHE A 33 5.87 3.30 -5.21
CA PHE A 33 4.95 3.32 -4.08
C PHE A 33 5.54 4.15 -2.94
N LEU A 34 4.97 5.34 -2.73
CA LEU A 34 5.22 6.15 -1.54
C LEU A 34 4.11 5.85 -0.53
N ILE A 35 4.47 5.24 0.60
CA ILE A 35 3.50 4.92 1.65
C ILE A 35 3.55 6.02 2.70
N LEU A 36 2.37 6.52 3.07
CA LEU A 36 2.20 7.49 4.13
C LEU A 36 1.40 6.88 5.28
N ASN A 37 1.85 7.12 6.51
CA ASN A 37 1.09 6.84 7.72
C ASN A 37 1.10 8.08 8.61
N ARG A 38 -0.09 8.58 8.98
CA ARG A 38 -0.30 9.78 9.80
C ARG A 38 0.58 10.98 9.38
N GLY A 39 0.69 11.21 8.06
CA GLY A 39 1.46 12.33 7.50
C GLY A 39 2.98 12.10 7.43
N GLN A 40 3.49 10.96 7.88
CA GLN A 40 4.89 10.59 7.76
C GLN A 40 5.10 9.56 6.65
N SER A 41 6.21 9.67 5.93
CA SER A 41 6.60 8.68 4.93
C SER A 41 7.13 7.42 5.62
N MET A 42 6.54 6.29 5.29
CA MET A 42 7.02 4.96 5.72
C MET A 42 8.05 4.37 4.75
N GLY A 43 8.22 4.97 3.58
CA GLY A 43 9.14 4.48 2.55
C GLY A 43 8.67 4.79 1.14
N ASN A 44 9.60 4.67 0.19
CA ASN A 44 9.41 4.83 -1.25
C ASN A 44 10.06 3.64 -1.94
N PHE A 45 9.25 2.81 -2.57
CA PHE A 45 9.67 1.54 -3.17
C PHE A 45 9.39 1.56 -4.66
N ALA A 46 10.34 1.09 -5.46
CA ALA A 46 10.05 0.66 -6.82
C ALA A 46 9.27 -0.66 -6.80
N LYS A 47 8.57 -0.96 -7.89
CA LYS A 47 7.70 -2.14 -7.99
C LYS A 47 8.43 -3.48 -7.82
N ASP A 48 9.70 -3.52 -8.20
CA ASP A 48 10.60 -4.67 -8.04
C ASP A 48 11.18 -4.80 -6.62
N GLU A 49 11.05 -3.77 -5.78
CA GLU A 49 11.54 -3.74 -4.39
C GLU A 49 10.47 -4.16 -3.37
N ILE A 50 9.20 -4.31 -3.78
CA ILE A 50 8.09 -4.58 -2.86
C ILE A 50 7.06 -5.56 -3.44
N SER A 51 6.64 -6.53 -2.64
CA SER A 51 5.54 -7.42 -3.00
C SER A 51 4.16 -6.77 -2.76
N GLN A 52 3.13 -7.24 -3.47
CA GLN A 52 1.75 -6.80 -3.22
C GLN A 52 1.32 -7.07 -1.76
N HIS A 53 1.81 -8.17 -1.18
CA HIS A 53 1.54 -8.52 0.20
C HIS A 53 2.18 -7.53 1.19
N GLU A 54 3.44 -7.15 0.97
CA GLU A 54 4.11 -6.12 1.77
C GLU A 54 3.44 -4.76 1.64
N LEU A 55 3.09 -4.35 0.42
CA LEU A 55 2.36 -3.12 0.19
C LEU A 55 1.03 -3.11 0.97
N THR A 56 0.31 -4.23 0.95
CA THR A 56 -0.93 -4.40 1.72
C THR A 56 -0.69 -4.26 3.22
N ARG A 57 0.35 -4.92 3.76
CA ARG A 57 0.71 -4.78 5.19
C ARG A 57 1.05 -3.34 5.55
N LEU A 58 1.89 -2.66 4.76
CA LEU A 58 2.29 -1.27 5.02
C LEU A 58 1.09 -0.32 4.96
N MET A 59 0.19 -0.49 3.98
CA MET A 59 -1.02 0.33 3.84
C MET A 59 -2.06 0.04 4.94
N ALA A 60 -2.06 -1.15 5.53
CA ALA A 60 -2.92 -1.51 6.65
C ALA A 60 -2.41 -0.99 8.01
N GLY A 61 -1.26 -0.29 8.04
CA GLY A 61 -0.68 0.25 9.27
C GLY A 61 0.60 -0.46 9.74
N GLY A 62 1.07 -1.47 9.01
CA GLY A 62 2.33 -2.16 9.27
C GLY A 62 2.41 -2.72 10.70
N ALA A 63 3.45 -2.33 11.43
CA ALA A 63 3.75 -2.81 12.77
C ALA A 63 2.65 -2.51 13.81
N GLU A 64 1.89 -1.41 13.68
CA GLU A 64 0.76 -1.14 14.58
C GLU A 64 -0.32 -2.22 14.45
N LEU A 65 -0.59 -2.72 13.24
CA LEU A 65 -1.58 -3.77 13.01
C LEU A 65 -1.10 -5.13 13.53
N GLU A 66 0.18 -5.46 13.32
CA GLU A 66 0.79 -6.69 13.87
C GLU A 66 0.76 -6.69 15.40
N GLN A 67 1.06 -5.55 16.02
CA GLN A 67 1.01 -5.40 17.47
C GLN A 67 -0.42 -5.53 18.01
N LEU A 68 -1.40 -4.94 17.32
CA LEU A 68 -2.82 -5.09 17.65
C LEU A 68 -3.31 -6.54 17.48
N GLN A 69 -2.86 -7.24 16.44
CA GLN A 69 -3.18 -8.65 16.21
C GLN A 69 -2.63 -9.53 17.33
N HIS A 70 -1.37 -9.35 17.71
CA HIS A 70 -0.75 -10.09 18.81
C HIS A 70 -1.48 -9.84 20.15
N GLU A 71 -1.87 -8.59 20.43
CA GLU A 71 -2.65 -8.25 21.64
C GLU A 71 -4.04 -8.91 21.63
N LEU A 72 -4.73 -8.91 20.49
CA LEU A 72 -6.03 -9.57 20.34
C LEU A 72 -5.94 -11.08 20.53
N GLU A 73 -4.93 -11.71 19.94
CA GLU A 73 -4.69 -13.15 20.07
C GLU A 73 -4.41 -13.55 21.52
N ALA A 74 -3.57 -12.79 22.23
CA ALA A 74 -3.30 -13.01 23.65
C ALA A 74 -4.57 -12.85 24.51
N ALA A 75 -5.42 -11.87 24.20
CA ALA A 75 -6.68 -11.63 24.92
C ALA A 75 -7.72 -12.74 24.67
N ILE A 76 -7.76 -13.31 23.46
CA ILE A 76 -8.66 -14.43 23.12
C ILE A 76 -8.16 -15.75 23.73
N ALA A 77 -6.84 -15.99 23.77
CA ALA A 77 -6.24 -17.19 24.35
C ALA A 77 -6.30 -17.26 25.89
N SER A 78 -6.50 -16.12 26.55
CA SER A 78 -6.68 -16.02 28.01
C SER A 78 -8.12 -16.30 28.48
N LYS A 79 -9.01 -16.75 27.59
CA LYS A 79 -10.40 -17.10 27.86
C LYS A 79 -10.64 -18.59 27.73
#